data_AF-A0A353TYS7-F1
#
_entry.id   AF-A0A353TYS7-F1
#
_cell.length_a   1.000
_cell.length_b   1.000
_cell.length_c   1.000
_cell.angle_alpha   90.00
_cell.angle_beta   90.00
_cell.angle_gamma   90.00
#
_symmetry.space_group_name_H-M   'P 1'
#
loop_
_entity.id
_entity.type
_entity.pdbx_description
1 polymer ?
#
loop_
_entity_poly.entity_id
_entity_poly.type
_entity_poly.pdbx_seq_one_letter_code
_entity_poly.pdbx_strand_id
1 'polypeptide(L)'
;DDKIANYIDKSILSGLHVYKGKDYSEELTVKHLLSHSSGLADYFQGKGTNGRSLENELMEGKDQSWTFEQAIERTKKMKALFAPGAKSKASYSDA
;
A
#
# COMPACT_ATOMS: atom_id res chain seq x y z
N ASP A 1 -1.16 -18.43 7.42
CA ASP A 1 -1.72 -17.15 6.93
C ASP A 1 -1.56 -16.05 7.97
N ASP A 2 -0.32 -15.73 8.33
CA ASP A 2 -0.05 -14.77 9.42
C ASP A 2 -0.49 -13.37 9.05
N LYS A 3 -1.23 -12.71 9.95
CA LYS A 3 -1.65 -11.32 9.81
C LYS A 3 -0.48 -10.39 10.04
N ILE A 4 -0.37 -9.35 9.22
CA ILE A 4 0.67 -8.33 9.41
C ILE A 4 0.43 -7.50 10.68
N ALA A 5 -0.83 -7.47 11.17
CA ALA A 5 -1.22 -6.83 12.43
C ALA A 5 -0.59 -7.46 13.68
N ASN A 6 0.05 -8.63 13.56
CA ASN A 6 0.83 -9.23 14.63
C ASN A 6 2.22 -8.59 14.77
N TYR A 7 2.68 -7.85 13.75
CA TYR A 7 4.05 -7.36 13.65
C TYR A 7 4.13 -5.83 13.50
N ILE A 8 3.04 -5.20 13.06
CA ILE A 8 2.96 -3.76 12.81
C ILE A 8 1.84 -3.19 13.68
N ASP A 9 2.12 -2.08 14.36
CA ASP A 9 1.14 -1.41 15.22
C ASP A 9 -0.15 -1.07 14.47
N LYS A 10 -1.29 -1.30 15.15
CA LYS A 10 -2.62 -1.05 14.58
C LYS A 10 -2.83 0.40 14.16
N SER A 11 -2.20 1.35 14.84
CA SER A 11 -2.24 2.77 14.49
C SER A 11 -1.61 3.04 13.12
N ILE A 12 -0.55 2.31 12.76
CA ILE A 12 0.09 2.39 11.45
C ILE A 12 -0.79 1.71 10.40
N LEU A 13 -1.38 0.56 10.70
CA LEU A 13 -2.21 -0.20 9.75
C LEU A 13 -3.58 0.43 9.48
N SER A 14 -4.18 1.13 10.43
CA SER A 14 -5.52 1.69 10.29
C SER A 14 -5.66 2.50 8.99
N GLY A 15 -6.64 2.16 8.15
CA GLY A 15 -6.90 2.81 6.87
C GLY A 15 -5.92 2.49 5.73
N LEU A 16 -4.88 1.66 5.96
CA LEU A 16 -3.95 1.20 4.91
C LEU A 16 -4.66 0.55 3.71
N HIS A 17 -5.73 -0.21 3.93
CA HIS A 17 -6.45 -0.88 2.86
C HIS A 17 -7.96 -0.67 2.94
N VAL A 18 -8.42 0.51 2.53
CA VAL A 18 -9.86 0.78 2.37
C VAL A 18 -10.30 0.48 0.93
N TYR A 19 -11.13 -0.55 0.78
CA TYR A 19 -11.69 -0.95 -0.52
C TYR A 19 -13.21 -1.00 -0.47
N LYS A 20 -13.86 -0.23 -1.36
CA LYS A 20 -15.33 -0.10 -1.45
C LYS A 20 -16.00 0.19 -0.09
N GLY A 21 -15.37 1.07 0.69
CA GLY A 21 -15.89 1.49 2.00
C GLY A 21 -15.64 0.53 3.16
N LYS A 22 -15.01 -0.63 2.91
CA LYS A 22 -14.57 -1.55 3.97
C LYS A 22 -13.06 -1.43 4.18
N ASP A 23 -12.65 -1.31 5.45
CA ASP A 23 -11.26 -1.39 5.85
C ASP A 23 -10.84 -2.87 6.00
N TYR A 24 -9.81 -3.27 5.26
CA TYR A 24 -9.22 -4.61 5.26
C TYR A 24 -7.82 -4.63 5.86
N SER A 25 -7.34 -3.54 6.45
CA SER A 25 -5.95 -3.42 6.91
C SER A 25 -5.53 -4.53 7.88
N GLU A 26 -6.38 -4.88 8.84
CA GLU A 26 -6.11 -5.99 9.78
C GLU A 26 -6.29 -7.38 9.15
N GLU A 27 -6.89 -7.46 7.95
CA GLU A 27 -7.07 -8.72 7.22
C GLU A 27 -5.87 -9.06 6.32
N LEU A 28 -4.94 -8.12 6.10
CA LEU A 28 -3.72 -8.35 5.34
C LEU A 28 -2.83 -9.41 5.98
N THR A 29 -2.25 -10.27 5.14
CA THR A 29 -1.34 -11.34 5.57
C THR A 29 0.04 -11.14 4.96
N VAL A 30 1.06 -11.71 5.59
CA VAL A 30 2.43 -11.75 5.02
C VAL A 30 2.42 -12.36 3.62
N LYS A 31 1.62 -13.41 3.42
CA LYS A 31 1.43 -14.05 2.11
C LYS A 31 0.88 -13.06 1.07
N HIS A 32 -0.12 -12.26 1.41
CA HIS A 32 -0.69 -11.28 0.48
C HIS A 32 0.34 -10.25 -0.01
N LEU A 33 1.26 -9.83 0.87
CA LEU A 33 2.35 -8.92 0.51
C LEU A 33 3.33 -9.60 -0.46
N LEU A 34 3.86 -10.76 -0.06
CA LEU A 34 4.87 -11.49 -0.83
C LEU A 34 4.37 -11.99 -2.19
N SER A 35 3.07 -12.26 -2.33
CA SER A 35 2.46 -12.70 -3.59
C SER A 35 1.80 -11.58 -4.39
N HIS A 36 2.01 -10.31 -4.02
CA HIS A 36 1.40 -9.15 -4.68
C HIS A 36 -0.12 -9.26 -4.85
N SER A 37 -0.80 -9.88 -3.88
CA SER A 37 -2.25 -10.11 -3.88
C SER A 37 -2.95 -9.37 -2.75
N SER A 38 -2.29 -8.37 -2.17
CA SER A 38 -2.82 -7.51 -1.10
C SER A 38 -3.90 -6.57 -1.60
N GLY A 39 -3.78 -6.08 -2.84
CA GLY A 39 -4.63 -5.02 -3.37
C GLY A 39 -4.18 -3.61 -2.98
N LEU A 40 -3.04 -3.48 -2.28
CA LEU A 40 -2.43 -2.19 -1.95
C LEU A 40 -1.99 -1.46 -3.22
N ALA A 41 -2.04 -0.13 -3.16
CA ALA A 41 -1.48 0.72 -4.18
C ALA A 41 0.05 0.83 -3.97
N ASP A 42 0.77 0.86 -5.08
CA ASP A 42 2.22 1.05 -5.09
C ASP A 42 2.58 2.49 -4.63
N TYR A 43 3.29 2.65 -3.52
CA TYR A 43 3.64 3.98 -3.01
C TYR A 43 4.68 4.72 -3.86
N PHE A 44 5.47 3.97 -4.63
CA PHE A 44 6.61 4.49 -5.37
C PHE A 44 6.18 4.92 -6.78
N GLN A 45 5.53 4.01 -7.52
CA GLN A 45 5.07 4.25 -8.90
C GLN A 45 3.61 4.72 -8.98
N GLY A 46 2.81 4.49 -7.92
CA GLY A 46 1.42 4.92 -7.87
C GLY A 46 1.28 6.43 -7.91
N LYS A 47 0.24 6.91 -8.59
CA LYS A 47 -0.08 8.33 -8.68
C LYS A 47 -0.90 8.75 -7.46
N GLY A 48 -0.34 9.67 -6.67
CA GLY A 48 -1.06 10.30 -5.56
C GLY A 48 -2.20 11.20 -6.05
N THR A 49 -2.84 11.89 -5.11
CA THR A 49 -3.98 12.79 -5.39
C THR A 49 -3.64 13.95 -6.33
N ASN A 50 -2.36 14.32 -6.43
CA ASN A 50 -1.84 15.35 -7.34
C ASN A 50 -1.48 14.80 -8.73
N GLY A 51 -1.74 13.52 -9.00
CA GLY A 51 -1.43 12.87 -10.29
C GLY A 51 0.05 12.52 -10.51
N ARG A 52 0.93 12.77 -9.53
CA ARG A 52 2.36 12.44 -9.60
C ARG A 52 2.72 11.28 -8.67
N SER A 53 3.71 10.48 -9.09
CA SER A 53 4.32 9.42 -8.29
C SER A 53 5.58 9.92 -7.58
N LEU A 54 6.06 9.17 -6.59
CA LEU A 54 7.35 9.44 -5.95
C LEU A 54 8.51 9.25 -6.96
N GLU A 55 8.41 8.26 -7.83
CA GLU A 55 9.33 8.04 -8.94
C GLU A 55 9.48 9.30 -9.81
N ASN A 56 8.38 9.94 -10.21
CA ASN A 56 8.43 11.17 -11.00
C ASN A 56 9.13 12.31 -10.25
N GLU A 57 8.86 12.47 -8.96
CA GLU A 57 9.50 13.50 -8.14
C GLU A 57 11.02 13.31 -8.10
N LEU A 58 11.48 12.07 -7.94
CA LEU A 58 12.92 11.73 -7.95
C LEU A 58 13.55 11.97 -9.31
N MET A 59 12.89 11.54 -10.39
CA MET A 59 13.39 11.75 -11.77
C MET A 59 13.43 13.23 -12.17
N GLU A 60 12.59 14.07 -11.56
CA GLU A 60 12.63 15.54 -11.69
C GLU A 60 13.78 16.19 -10.89
N GLY A 61 14.65 15.41 -10.25
CA GLY A 61 15.80 15.90 -9.49
C GLY A 61 15.51 16.28 -8.04
N LYS A 62 14.34 15.91 -7.49
CA LYS A 62 14.05 16.09 -6.07
C LYS A 62 14.59 14.92 -5.27
N ASP A 63 15.91 14.92 -5.06
CA ASP A 63 16.56 13.94 -4.19
C ASP A 63 16.00 14.05 -2.76
N GLN A 64 15.43 12.95 -2.27
CA GLN A 64 14.71 12.91 -1.00
C GLN A 64 14.77 11.49 -0.41
N SER A 65 14.73 11.40 0.92
CA SER A 65 14.53 10.14 1.64
C SER A 65 13.08 9.98 2.08
N TRP A 66 12.67 8.75 2.41
CA TRP A 66 11.42 8.48 3.07
C TRP A 66 11.57 7.38 4.11
N THR A 67 10.79 7.50 5.18
CA THR A 67 10.63 6.52 6.25
C THR A 67 9.60 5.46 5.86
N PHE A 68 9.56 4.38 6.64
CA PHE A 68 8.50 3.36 6.54
C PHE A 68 7.11 3.99 6.66
N GLU A 69 6.91 4.85 7.65
CA GLU A 69 5.64 5.53 7.90
C GLU A 69 5.25 6.43 6.73
N GLN A 70 6.20 7.12 6.10
CA GLN A 70 5.92 7.94 4.91
C GLN A 70 5.51 7.10 3.70
N ALA A 71 6.09 5.91 3.50
CA ALA A 71 5.67 4.99 2.45
C ALA A 71 4.23 4.51 2.71
N ILE A 72 3.92 4.08 3.93
CA ILE A 72 2.57 3.67 4.35
C ILE A 72 1.55 4.80 4.17
N GLU A 73 1.89 6.03 4.57
CA GLU A 73 1.01 7.19 4.42
C GLU A 73 0.80 7.58 2.96
N ARG A 74 1.79 7.37 2.08
CA ARG A 74 1.59 7.51 0.63
C ARG A 74 0.59 6.47 0.13
N THR A 75 0.75 5.19 0.49
CA THR A 75 -0.19 4.11 0.13
C THR A 75 -1.62 4.40 0.56
N LYS A 76 -1.83 4.83 1.82
CA LYS A 76 -3.15 5.18 2.37
C LYS A 76 -3.90 6.26 1.58
N LYS A 77 -3.17 7.18 0.94
CA LYS A 77 -3.75 8.28 0.15
C LYS A 77 -4.15 7.86 -1.27
N MET A 78 -3.85 6.62 -1.64
CA MET A 78 -4.18 6.05 -2.94
C MET A 78 -5.32 5.04 -2.84
N LYS A 79 -5.95 4.76 -3.98
CA LYS A 79 -7.09 3.86 -4.04
C LYS A 79 -6.61 2.41 -4.09
N ALA A 80 -7.05 1.60 -3.13
CA ALA A 80 -6.86 0.15 -3.17
C ALA A 80 -7.51 -0.46 -4.43
N LEU A 81 -6.84 -1.46 -5.01
CA LEU A 81 -7.17 -2.01 -6.33
C LEU A 81 -8.24 -3.10 -6.26
N PHE A 82 -8.13 -3.98 -5.28
CA PHE A 82 -9.04 -5.11 -5.03
C PHE A 82 -8.95 -5.54 -3.56
N ALA A 83 -9.88 -6.38 -3.09
CA ALA A 83 -9.80 -6.92 -1.73
C ALA A 83 -8.64 -7.92 -1.59
N PRO A 84 -7.99 -8.03 -0.41
CA PRO A 84 -6.86 -8.94 -0.23
C PRO A 84 -7.23 -10.39 -0.56
N GLY A 85 -6.39 -11.07 -1.36
CA GLY A 85 -6.60 -12.45 -1.76
C GLY A 85 -7.76 -12.67 -2.75
N ALA A 86 -8.23 -11.61 -3.43
CA ALA A 86 -9.24 -11.74 -4.48
C ALA A 86 -8.81 -12.74 -5.57
N LYS A 87 -9.73 -13.62 -5.98
CA LYS A 87 -9.44 -14.68 -6.96
C LYS A 87 -8.91 -14.09 -8.27
N SER A 88 -7.82 -14.67 -8.77
CA SER A 88 -7.15 -14.28 -10.01
C SER A 88 -6.78 -12.79 -10.09
N LYS A 89 -6.44 -12.18 -8.95
CA LYS A 89 -5.96 -10.80 -8.86
C LYS A 89 -4.58 -10.76 -8.21
N ALA A 90 -3.65 -10.12 -8.89
CA ALA A 90 -2.37 -9.69 -8.37
C ALA A 90 -2.03 -8.34 -9.01
N SER A 91 -1.37 -7.49 -8.25
CA SER A 91 -0.80 -6.23 -8.73
C SER A 91 0.49 -6.00 -7.98
N TYR A 92 1.58 -5.82 -8.73
CA TYR A 92 2.86 -5.42 -8.14
C TYR A 92 2.66 -4.14 -7.32
N SER A 93 3.35 -4.08 -6.19
CA SER A 93 3.28 -2.98 -5.23
C SER A 93 4.51 -3.07 -4.34
N ASP A 94 5.24 -1.96 -4.24
CA ASP A 94 6.34 -1.80 -3.27
C ASP A 94 5.85 -1.50 -1.84
N ALA A 95 4.54 -1.32 -1.64
CA ALA A 95 3.93 -1.07 -0.32
C ALA A 95 3.84 -2.30 0.60
#